data_AF-A0A6N2L212-F1
#
_entry.id   AF-A0A6N2L212-F1
#
_cell.length_a   1.000
_cell.length_b   1.000
_cell.length_c   1.000
_cell.angle_alpha   90.00
_cell.angle_beta   90.00
_cell.angle_gamma   90.00
#
_symmetry.space_group_name_H-M   'P 1'
#
loop_
_entity.id
_entity.type
_entity.pdbx_description
1 polymer ?
#
loop_
_entity_poly.entity_id
_entity_poly.type
_entity_poly.pdbx_seq_one_letter_code
_entity_poly.pdbx_strand_id
1 'polypeptide(L)'
;MNGGGSVEAAEAVAEASAPVGAPLQLEWKFAQVFGERTAGEEVQEVDIISAIEFDRTGDHLATGDRGGRVVLFERTDTRDHGGNRRDLERMDFPINRHPEFRYKTEFQSHEPEFDYLKSLEIEEKINKIKWCQSANGALFLLSTNDKTIKFWKVQEKKVKKICDMNVDPAKTAGNGPLAGPGMSTSSKTYTANGGCLDKTLGLGNDFSFPPGGAPSLHLPVMTSIETSLVPRCRRIYAHAHDYHINSISNNSDGETFISADDLRINLWNLEISNQSFNIVDVKPANMEDLTEVITSAEFHPSHCNILAYSSSRGSVRLVDMRQSALCDSHTKLFEEQEVPGSRSFFTEIIASISDIKFAKDGRYILSRDYMTLKLWDINMDSGPVSTFQVHEYLRPKQPISCVWLY
;
A
#
# COMPACT_ATOMS: atom_id res chain seq x y z
N MET A 1 -14.14 -56.84 -59.45
CA MET A 1 -13.15 -57.32 -58.47
C MET A 1 -11.82 -56.62 -58.75
N ASN A 2 -11.43 -55.77 -57.79
CA ASN A 2 -10.08 -55.46 -57.32
C ASN A 2 -8.94 -54.99 -58.25
N GLY A 3 -8.32 -53.88 -57.80
CA GLY A 3 -6.88 -53.62 -57.85
C GLY A 3 -6.45 -52.65 -58.95
N GLY A 4 -6.07 -51.40 -58.72
CA GLY A 4 -5.45 -50.80 -57.53
C GLY A 4 -3.94 -50.99 -57.56
N GLY A 5 -3.20 -49.98 -58.01
CA GLY A 5 -1.73 -49.98 -58.09
C GLY A 5 -1.21 -48.57 -58.41
N SER A 6 -0.93 -47.83 -57.35
CA SER A 6 -0.53 -46.43 -57.23
C SER A 6 0.88 -46.13 -57.79
N VAL A 7 1.01 -44.96 -58.43
CA VAL A 7 2.30 -44.31 -58.73
C VAL A 7 2.52 -43.27 -57.64
N GLU A 8 3.53 -43.46 -56.79
CA GLU A 8 3.96 -42.49 -55.78
C GLU A 8 4.53 -41.24 -56.46
N ALA A 9 3.87 -40.10 -56.24
CA ALA A 9 4.45 -38.78 -56.46
C ALA A 9 4.98 -38.27 -55.12
N ALA A 10 6.30 -38.12 -55.02
CA ALA A 10 6.94 -37.54 -53.85
C ALA A 10 6.61 -36.03 -53.78
N GLU A 11 5.79 -35.66 -52.81
CA GLU A 11 5.52 -34.27 -52.44
C GLU A 11 6.69 -33.73 -51.62
N ALA A 12 7.36 -32.71 -52.14
CA ALA A 12 8.38 -31.96 -51.41
C ALA A 12 7.71 -31.13 -50.31
N VAL A 13 7.90 -31.54 -49.05
CA VAL A 13 7.47 -30.76 -47.89
C VAL A 13 8.38 -29.54 -47.77
N ALA A 14 7.82 -28.37 -48.07
CA ALA A 14 8.44 -27.10 -47.73
C ALA A 14 8.43 -26.95 -46.20
N GLU A 15 9.62 -26.98 -45.58
CA GLU A 15 9.78 -26.60 -44.17
C GLU A 15 9.34 -25.14 -44.00
N ALA A 16 8.20 -24.96 -43.33
CA ALA A 16 7.77 -23.65 -42.87
C ALA A 16 8.79 -23.13 -41.86
N SER A 17 9.42 -22.01 -42.19
CA SER A 17 10.28 -21.24 -41.28
C SER A 17 9.51 -20.93 -39.99
N ALA A 18 10.03 -21.40 -38.86
CA ALA A 18 9.48 -21.14 -37.54
C ALA A 18 9.32 -19.62 -37.29
N PRO A 19 8.23 -19.17 -36.63
CA PRO A 19 8.03 -17.77 -36.35
C PRO A 19 9.13 -17.28 -35.40
N VAL A 20 9.71 -16.13 -35.76
CA VAL A 20 10.71 -15.39 -35.00
C VAL A 20 10.16 -15.09 -33.60
N GLY A 21 10.85 -15.62 -32.58
CA GLY A 21 10.81 -15.13 -31.20
C GLY A 21 9.49 -15.32 -30.45
N ALA A 22 9.16 -16.56 -30.07
CA ALA A 22 8.24 -16.75 -28.95
C ALA A 22 8.82 -16.02 -27.71
N PRO A 23 8.03 -15.21 -26.99
CA PRO A 23 8.52 -14.54 -25.79
C PRO A 23 9.04 -15.60 -24.82
N LEU A 24 10.25 -15.39 -24.30
CA LEU A 24 10.85 -16.27 -23.29
C LEU A 24 9.83 -16.44 -22.16
N GLN A 25 9.34 -17.67 -21.97
CA GLN A 25 8.46 -17.97 -20.86
C GLN A 25 9.24 -17.68 -19.58
N LEU A 26 8.70 -16.77 -18.76
CA LEU A 26 9.26 -16.47 -17.45
C LEU A 26 9.17 -17.72 -16.59
N GLU A 27 10.32 -18.23 -16.14
CA GLU A 27 10.38 -19.36 -15.22
C GLU A 27 10.23 -18.82 -13.78
N TRP A 28 9.02 -18.95 -13.22
CA TRP A 28 8.76 -18.57 -11.84
C TRP A 28 9.32 -19.62 -10.88
N LYS A 29 10.17 -19.18 -9.94
CA LYS A 29 10.75 -20.01 -8.88
C LYS A 29 10.32 -19.50 -7.53
N PHE A 30 10.08 -20.41 -6.60
CA PHE A 30 9.91 -20.05 -5.19
C PHE A 30 11.23 -19.46 -4.67
N ALA A 31 11.15 -18.31 -4.00
CA ALA A 31 12.31 -17.60 -3.46
C ALA A 31 12.23 -17.45 -1.94
N GLN A 32 11.16 -16.84 -1.42
CA GLN A 32 11.02 -16.53 0.00
C GLN A 32 9.57 -16.67 0.47
N VAL A 33 9.41 -16.95 1.76
CA VAL A 33 8.14 -16.93 2.49
C VAL A 33 8.36 -16.18 3.80
N PHE A 34 7.41 -15.32 4.17
CA PHE A 34 7.38 -14.61 5.45
C PHE A 34 6.13 -15.02 6.22
N GLY A 35 6.25 -15.14 7.54
CA GLY A 35 5.15 -15.60 8.39
C GLY A 35 4.88 -17.11 8.29
N GLU A 36 5.93 -17.92 8.09
CA GLU A 36 5.81 -19.38 8.13
C GLU A 36 5.33 -19.82 9.51
N ARG A 37 4.34 -20.71 9.52
CA ARG A 37 3.59 -21.12 10.71
C ARG A 37 3.96 -22.54 11.11
N THR A 38 3.84 -22.82 12.40
CA THR A 38 3.89 -24.18 12.91
C THR A 38 2.64 -24.95 12.46
N ALA A 39 2.78 -26.26 12.17
CA ALA A 39 1.64 -27.07 11.72
C ALA A 39 0.51 -27.06 12.77
N GLY A 40 -0.69 -26.63 12.37
CA GLY A 40 -1.88 -26.55 13.23
C GLY A 40 -2.19 -25.16 13.80
N GLU A 41 -1.39 -24.14 13.48
CA GLU A 41 -1.64 -22.75 13.91
C GLU A 41 -2.61 -22.01 12.97
N GLU A 42 -3.76 -21.58 13.50
CA GLU A 42 -4.78 -20.86 12.73
C GLU A 42 -4.34 -19.43 12.37
N VAL A 43 -4.80 -18.94 11.21
CA VAL A 43 -4.57 -17.57 10.75
C VAL A 43 -5.43 -16.61 11.55
N GLN A 44 -4.79 -15.85 12.43
CA GLN A 44 -5.46 -14.72 13.08
C GLN A 44 -5.86 -13.70 12.01
N GLU A 45 -7.11 -13.22 12.09
CA GLU A 45 -7.65 -12.30 11.08
C GLU A 45 -6.83 -11.02 10.95
N VAL A 46 -6.31 -10.51 12.07
CA VAL A 46 -5.46 -9.31 12.14
C VAL A 46 -4.13 -9.47 11.40
N ASP A 47 -3.63 -10.69 11.23
CA ASP A 47 -2.39 -10.98 10.50
C ASP A 47 -2.61 -11.17 8.99
N ILE A 48 -3.85 -11.11 8.51
CA ILE A 48 -4.14 -11.27 7.07
C ILE A 48 -3.70 -10.00 6.34
N ILE A 49 -2.73 -10.16 5.43
CA ILE A 49 -2.25 -9.09 4.55
C ILE A 49 -3.41 -8.63 3.65
N SER A 50 -3.67 -7.32 3.67
CA SER A 50 -4.74 -6.66 2.93
C SER A 50 -4.21 -5.70 1.87
N ALA A 51 -2.97 -5.23 1.99
CA ALA A 51 -2.31 -4.36 1.02
C ALA A 51 -0.84 -4.75 0.82
N ILE A 52 -0.35 -4.62 -0.41
CA ILE A 52 1.05 -4.85 -0.77
C ILE A 52 1.46 -3.84 -1.84
N GLU A 53 2.62 -3.19 -1.68
CA GLU A 53 3.11 -2.21 -2.65
C GLU A 53 4.64 -2.17 -2.66
N PHE A 54 5.24 -2.28 -3.84
CA PHE A 54 6.66 -2.00 -4.06
C PHE A 54 6.87 -0.50 -4.27
N ASP A 55 8.02 0.01 -3.82
CA ASP A 55 8.42 1.35 -4.21
C ASP A 55 8.78 1.40 -5.70
N ARG A 56 8.93 2.61 -6.25
CA ARG A 56 9.21 2.79 -7.69
C ARG A 56 10.52 2.12 -8.14
N THR A 57 11.48 1.98 -7.23
CA THR A 57 12.78 1.35 -7.52
C THR A 57 12.71 -0.19 -7.47
N GLY A 58 11.81 -0.73 -6.67
CA GLY A 58 11.73 -2.15 -6.36
C GLY A 58 12.67 -2.58 -5.23
N ASP A 59 13.35 -1.64 -4.57
CA ASP A 59 14.27 -1.92 -3.46
C ASP A 59 13.54 -2.03 -2.12
N HIS A 60 12.32 -1.49 -2.02
CA HIS A 60 11.51 -1.54 -0.82
C HIS A 60 10.14 -2.15 -1.10
N LEU A 61 9.68 -2.97 -0.17
CA LEU A 61 8.35 -3.56 -0.19
C LEU A 61 7.61 -3.19 1.10
N ALA A 62 6.36 -2.75 0.98
CA ALA A 62 5.48 -2.50 2.11
C ALA A 62 4.30 -3.49 2.06
N THR A 63 3.94 -4.02 3.22
CA THR A 63 2.71 -4.78 3.42
C THR A 63 1.88 -4.12 4.51
N GLY A 64 0.57 -4.11 4.34
CA GLY A 64 -0.41 -3.72 5.34
C GLY A 64 -1.34 -4.88 5.63
N ASP A 65 -1.79 -5.00 6.87
CA ASP A 65 -2.69 -6.06 7.30
C ASP A 65 -4.04 -5.55 7.82
N ARG A 66 -4.93 -6.50 8.14
CA ARG A 66 -6.22 -6.22 8.74
C ARG A 66 -6.13 -5.64 10.16
N GLY A 67 -5.05 -5.93 10.88
CA GLY A 67 -4.76 -5.38 12.20
C GLY A 67 -4.15 -3.98 12.19
N GLY A 68 -4.13 -3.29 11.04
CA GLY A 68 -3.69 -1.90 10.95
C GLY A 68 -2.18 -1.69 11.02
N ARG A 69 -1.37 -2.74 10.95
CA ARG A 69 0.10 -2.65 10.95
C ARG A 69 0.62 -2.47 9.53
N VAL A 70 1.75 -1.77 9.43
CA VAL A 70 2.53 -1.66 8.20
C VAL A 70 3.92 -2.24 8.46
N VAL A 71 4.32 -3.21 7.62
CA VAL A 71 5.62 -3.87 7.68
C VAL A 71 6.41 -3.51 6.42
N LEU A 72 7.66 -3.08 6.62
CA LEU A 72 8.57 -2.70 5.55
C LEU A 72 9.67 -3.74 5.41
N PHE A 73 10.01 -4.04 4.15
CA PHE A 73 11.11 -4.89 3.76
C PHE A 73 12.06 -4.13 2.82
N GLU A 74 13.33 -4.51 2.86
CA GLU A 74 14.38 -3.97 2.00
C GLU A 74 15.08 -5.10 1.25
N ARG A 75 15.32 -4.87 -0.03
CA ARG A 75 16.05 -5.78 -0.90
C ARG A 75 17.53 -5.85 -0.49
N THR A 76 18.11 -7.04 -0.43
CA THR A 76 19.45 -7.28 0.13
C THR A 76 20.57 -7.24 -0.91
N ASP A 77 20.27 -7.49 -2.18
CA ASP A 77 21.29 -7.65 -3.23
C ASP A 77 22.00 -6.34 -3.63
N THR A 78 21.37 -5.17 -3.44
CA THR A 78 21.95 -3.87 -3.79
C THR A 78 23.10 -3.46 -2.86
N ARG A 79 23.13 -3.94 -1.62
CA ARG A 79 24.18 -3.57 -0.63
C ARG A 79 25.50 -4.32 -0.83
N ASP A 80 25.47 -5.51 -1.43
CA ASP A 80 26.68 -6.32 -1.67
C ASP A 80 27.53 -5.79 -2.84
N HIS A 81 27.06 -4.79 -3.59
CA HIS A 81 27.78 -4.21 -4.75
C HIS A 81 28.73 -3.05 -4.37
N GLY A 82 28.84 -2.72 -3.08
CA GLY A 82 29.69 -1.65 -2.56
C GLY A 82 31.04 -2.13 -2.05
N GLY A 83 31.97 -2.48 -2.95
CA GLY A 83 33.41 -2.39 -2.65
C GLY A 83 34.20 -3.70 -2.63
N ASN A 84 34.47 -4.26 -3.80
CA ASN A 84 35.76 -4.92 -4.02
C ASN A 84 36.16 -4.78 -5.50
N ARG A 85 37.41 -4.39 -5.74
CA ARG A 85 38.00 -4.26 -7.10
C ARG A 85 37.94 -5.57 -7.90
N ARG A 86 37.64 -6.70 -7.23
CA ARG A 86 37.40 -8.03 -7.80
C ARG A 86 35.99 -8.25 -8.37
N ASP A 87 35.00 -7.43 -8.03
CA ASP A 87 33.63 -7.59 -8.54
C ASP A 87 33.40 -6.85 -9.87
N LEU A 88 34.24 -5.87 -10.20
CA LEU A 88 34.31 -5.24 -11.53
C LEU A 88 34.83 -6.22 -12.62
N GLU A 89 35.59 -7.25 -12.23
CA GLU A 89 36.08 -8.30 -13.12
C GLU A 89 35.06 -9.44 -13.32
N ARG A 90 33.89 -9.40 -12.66
CA ARG A 90 32.80 -10.39 -12.80
C ARG A 90 31.68 -9.98 -13.77
N MET A 91 31.86 -8.88 -14.51
CA MET A 91 30.89 -8.32 -15.45
C MET A 91 30.53 -9.24 -16.64
N ASP A 92 31.18 -10.41 -16.78
CA ASP A 92 30.93 -11.38 -17.85
C ASP A 92 29.96 -12.52 -17.46
N PHE A 93 29.37 -12.51 -16.25
CA PHE A 93 28.35 -13.49 -15.85
C PHE A 93 27.01 -12.82 -15.54
N PRO A 94 25.87 -13.35 -16.05
CA PRO A 94 24.55 -12.84 -15.67
C PRO A 94 24.39 -12.94 -14.16
N ILE A 95 23.86 -11.87 -13.53
CA ILE A 95 23.59 -11.79 -12.09
C ILE A 95 22.60 -12.91 -11.75
N ASN A 96 23.14 -14.06 -11.34
CA ASN A 96 22.40 -15.30 -11.12
C ASN A 96 21.84 -15.39 -9.69
N ARG A 97 21.69 -14.25 -9.00
CA ARG A 97 21.16 -14.18 -7.64
C ARG A 97 19.75 -13.62 -7.68
N HIS A 98 18.79 -14.39 -7.19
CA HIS A 98 17.41 -13.94 -7.05
C HIS A 98 17.34 -12.81 -6.01
N PRO A 99 16.55 -11.75 -6.25
CA PRO A 99 16.32 -10.71 -5.26
C PRO A 99 15.77 -11.31 -3.98
N GLU A 100 16.41 -11.01 -2.84
CA GLU A 100 15.93 -11.37 -1.52
C GLU A 100 15.54 -10.11 -0.76
N PHE A 101 14.44 -10.17 -0.02
CA PHE A 101 13.97 -9.13 0.87
C PHE A 101 14.29 -9.50 2.31
N ARG A 102 14.59 -8.49 3.13
CA ARG A 102 14.78 -8.62 4.58
C ARG A 102 13.83 -7.69 5.28
N TYR A 103 13.29 -8.15 6.41
CA TYR A 103 12.55 -7.29 7.33
C TYR A 103 13.37 -6.04 7.68
N LYS A 104 12.73 -4.87 7.55
CA LYS A 104 13.33 -3.57 7.82
C LYS A 104 12.77 -2.97 9.11
N THR A 105 11.45 -2.82 9.21
CA THR A 105 10.75 -2.30 10.40
C THR A 105 9.25 -2.55 10.28
N GLU A 106 8.56 -2.53 11.41
CA GLU A 106 7.09 -2.50 11.47
C GLU A 106 6.58 -1.36 12.35
N PHE A 107 5.33 -0.95 12.16
CA PHE A 107 4.65 -0.01 13.03
C PHE A 107 3.12 -0.13 12.93
N GLN A 108 2.43 0.21 14.02
CA GLN A 108 0.98 0.37 14.04
C GLN A 108 0.61 1.64 13.26
N SER A 109 -0.10 1.49 12.14
CA SER A 109 -0.53 2.63 11.34
C SER A 109 -1.90 3.14 11.75
N HIS A 110 -2.89 2.25 11.85
CA HIS A 110 -4.25 2.59 12.26
C HIS A 110 -4.64 1.76 13.47
N GLU A 111 -5.51 2.29 14.31
CA GLU A 111 -6.12 1.58 15.44
C GLU A 111 -7.64 1.62 15.22
N PRO A 112 -8.43 0.75 15.90
CA PRO A 112 -9.86 0.74 15.73
C PRO A 112 -10.42 2.04 16.29
N GLU A 113 -11.25 2.72 15.50
CA GLU A 113 -11.89 3.98 15.90
C GLU A 113 -13.41 3.82 15.85
N PHE A 114 -14.13 4.61 16.64
CA PHE A 114 -15.59 4.61 16.62
C PHE A 114 -16.12 6.04 16.46
N ASP A 115 -16.88 6.28 15.40
CA ASP A 115 -17.59 7.53 15.20
C ASP A 115 -18.93 7.49 15.96
N TYR A 116 -18.97 8.14 17.12
CA TYR A 116 -20.16 8.20 17.96
C TYR A 116 -21.33 8.97 17.32
N LEU A 117 -21.05 9.93 16.43
CA LEU A 117 -22.10 10.72 15.79
C LEU A 117 -22.76 9.93 14.67
N LYS A 118 -21.98 9.18 13.90
CA LYS A 118 -22.48 8.30 12.84
C LYS A 118 -22.82 6.89 13.33
N SER A 119 -22.48 6.56 14.59
CA SER A 119 -22.58 5.21 15.16
C SER A 119 -21.91 4.16 14.27
N LEU A 120 -20.71 4.50 13.78
CA LEU A 120 -19.97 3.71 12.80
C LEU A 120 -18.63 3.28 13.40
N GLU A 121 -18.37 1.98 13.40
CA GLU A 121 -17.05 1.43 13.68
C GLU A 121 -16.15 1.63 12.46
N ILE A 122 -14.93 2.12 12.71
CA ILE A 122 -13.91 2.33 11.70
C ILE A 122 -12.84 1.28 11.94
N GLU A 123 -12.77 0.31 11.04
CA GLU A 123 -11.75 -0.73 11.08
C GLU A 123 -10.33 -0.16 10.94
N GLU A 124 -9.39 -0.80 11.63
CA GLU A 124 -7.96 -0.49 11.52
C GLU A 124 -7.32 -1.04 10.24
N LYS A 125 -8.03 -1.91 9.51
CA LYS A 125 -7.57 -2.57 8.29
C LYS A 125 -6.94 -1.60 7.29
N ILE A 126 -5.74 -1.94 6.83
CA ILE A 126 -5.06 -1.17 5.79
C ILE A 126 -5.67 -1.50 4.42
N ASN A 127 -6.30 -0.52 3.77
CA ASN A 127 -6.91 -0.69 2.45
C ASN A 127 -5.89 -0.54 1.33
N LYS A 128 -5.03 0.50 1.40
CA LYS A 128 -4.00 0.78 0.37
C LYS A 128 -2.76 1.40 1.02
N ILE A 129 -1.62 1.15 0.38
CA ILE A 129 -0.32 1.79 0.68
C ILE A 129 0.21 2.38 -0.61
N LYS A 130 0.76 3.60 -0.57
CA LYS A 130 1.43 4.23 -1.70
C LYS A 130 2.73 4.89 -1.29
N TRP A 131 3.83 4.45 -1.90
CA TRP A 131 5.14 5.05 -1.69
C TRP A 131 5.22 6.45 -2.31
N CYS A 132 5.70 7.42 -1.54
CA CYS A 132 6.02 8.76 -1.99
C CYS A 132 7.51 8.84 -2.36
N GLN A 133 7.90 9.94 -3.01
CA GLN A 133 9.30 10.16 -3.35
C GLN A 133 10.17 10.18 -2.09
N SER A 134 11.19 9.33 -2.07
CA SER A 134 12.18 9.33 -0.98
C SER A 134 13.02 10.60 -1.03
N ALA A 135 13.31 11.18 0.14
CA ALA A 135 14.09 12.40 0.25
C ALA A 135 14.96 12.39 1.51
N ASN A 136 16.18 12.90 1.42
CA ASN A 136 17.12 13.05 2.55
C ASN A 136 17.38 11.74 3.32
N GLY A 137 17.45 10.60 2.60
CA GLY A 137 17.64 9.28 3.21
C GLY A 137 16.46 8.80 4.07
N ALA A 138 15.29 9.42 3.93
CA ALA A 138 14.06 8.99 4.56
C ALA A 138 13.09 8.43 3.53
N LEU A 139 12.38 7.37 3.92
CA LEU A 139 11.29 6.78 3.18
C LEU A 139 9.98 7.48 3.54
N PHE A 140 9.12 7.66 2.56
CA PHE A 140 7.81 8.28 2.73
C PHE A 140 6.74 7.40 2.10
N LEU A 141 5.63 7.22 2.80
CA LEU A 141 4.50 6.45 2.29
C LEU A 141 3.18 6.98 2.87
N LEU A 142 2.12 6.85 2.08
CA LEU A 142 0.74 7.00 2.51
C LEU A 142 0.17 5.63 2.83
N SER A 143 -0.62 5.55 3.89
CA SER A 143 -1.43 4.39 4.26
C SER A 143 -2.85 4.86 4.53
N THR A 144 -3.86 4.10 4.14
CA THR A 144 -5.26 4.45 4.39
C THR A 144 -6.04 3.28 4.96
N ASN A 145 -6.99 3.58 5.84
CA ASN A 145 -8.13 2.72 6.13
C ASN A 145 -9.39 3.29 5.44
N ASP A 146 -10.57 2.98 5.96
CA ASP A 146 -11.85 3.40 5.37
C ASP A 146 -12.12 4.90 5.44
N LYS A 147 -11.54 5.63 6.40
CA LYS A 147 -11.91 7.03 6.68
C LYS A 147 -10.72 7.98 6.80
N THR A 148 -9.53 7.46 7.05
CA THR A 148 -8.35 8.27 7.35
C THR A 148 -7.17 7.82 6.51
N ILE A 149 -6.35 8.80 6.12
CA ILE A 149 -5.10 8.59 5.41
C ILE A 149 -3.99 9.16 6.29
N LYS A 150 -2.89 8.42 6.45
CA LYS A 150 -1.73 8.84 7.24
C LYS A 150 -0.50 8.91 6.36
N PHE A 151 0.25 10.00 6.48
CA PHE A 151 1.54 10.21 5.82
C PHE A 151 2.68 9.90 6.78
N TRP A 152 3.43 8.86 6.46
CA TRP A 152 4.51 8.35 7.28
C TRP A 152 5.87 8.76 6.74
N LYS A 153 6.78 9.06 7.66
CA LYS A 153 8.21 9.20 7.40
C LYS A 153 8.96 8.13 8.20
N VAL A 154 9.74 7.30 7.52
CA VAL A 154 10.61 6.31 8.13
C VAL A 154 12.05 6.71 7.87
N GLN A 155 12.81 6.97 8.93
CA GLN A 155 14.20 7.41 8.83
C GLN A 155 15.05 6.72 9.89
N GLU A 156 16.31 6.44 9.55
CA GLU A 156 17.31 6.01 10.53
C GLU A 156 17.63 7.15 11.50
N LYS A 157 17.47 6.87 12.78
CA LYS A 157 17.85 7.77 13.87
C LYS A 157 18.97 7.12 14.67
N LYS A 158 20.07 7.85 14.82
CA LYS A 158 21.15 7.50 15.76
C LYS A 158 20.65 7.77 17.18
N VAL A 159 20.27 6.73 17.89
CA VAL A 159 19.88 6.81 19.29
C VAL A 159 21.16 6.75 20.13
N LYS A 160 21.35 7.77 20.96
CA LYS A 160 22.46 7.83 21.91
C LYS A 160 22.00 7.17 23.21
N LYS A 161 22.61 6.06 23.59
CA LYS A 161 22.37 5.46 24.91
C LYS A 161 23.19 6.23 25.93
N ILE A 162 22.51 6.83 26.90
CA ILE A 162 23.13 7.55 28.01
C ILE A 162 23.15 6.60 29.21
N CYS A 163 24.33 6.37 29.76
CA CYS A 163 24.56 5.59 30.97
C CYS A 163 25.00 6.53 32.10
N ASP A 164 25.13 5.99 33.31
CA ASP A 164 25.64 6.72 34.48
C ASP A 164 24.76 7.92 34.90
N MET A 165 23.46 7.67 35.03
CA MET A 165 22.58 8.59 35.76
C MET A 165 22.89 8.51 37.26
N ASN A 166 22.91 9.65 37.95
CA ASN A 166 23.13 9.73 39.40
C ASN A 166 21.91 9.26 40.22
N VAL A 167 21.25 8.17 39.81
CA VAL A 167 20.06 7.62 40.48
C VAL A 167 20.45 6.30 41.12
N ASP A 168 20.56 6.29 42.46
CA ASP A 168 20.78 5.08 43.26
C ASP A 168 19.52 4.17 43.19
N PRO A 169 19.56 2.97 42.60
CA PRO A 169 18.42 2.04 42.60
C PRO A 169 18.09 1.54 44.02
N ALA A 170 19.04 1.64 44.93
CA ALA A 170 18.97 1.09 46.28
C ALA A 170 18.14 1.92 47.28
N LYS A 171 17.79 3.18 46.96
CA LYS A 171 17.00 4.05 47.88
C LYS A 171 15.49 4.00 47.66
N THR A 172 15.03 3.30 46.62
CA THR A 172 13.60 3.03 46.37
C THR A 172 13.10 1.72 46.99
N ALA A 173 13.98 0.93 47.62
CA ALA A 173 13.64 -0.29 48.34
C ALA A 173 13.57 -0.02 49.86
N GLY A 174 12.54 0.70 50.30
CA GLY A 174 12.29 0.96 51.71
C GLY A 174 10.79 0.94 52.03
N ASN A 175 10.32 -0.22 52.48
CA ASN A 175 9.01 -0.55 53.08
C ASN A 175 7.85 -0.94 52.14
N GLY A 176 7.77 -2.23 51.80
CA GLY A 176 6.59 -2.94 51.28
C GLY A 176 6.95 -4.39 50.91
N PRO A 177 6.09 -5.41 51.16
CA PRO A 177 6.52 -6.80 51.14
C PRO A 177 6.74 -7.37 49.74
N LEU A 178 7.64 -8.35 49.69
CA LEU A 178 8.12 -9.13 48.54
C LEU A 178 7.02 -9.60 47.58
N ALA A 179 7.14 -9.24 46.30
CA ALA A 179 6.57 -9.98 45.16
C ALA A 179 7.56 -9.94 43.99
N GLY A 180 7.70 -11.08 43.29
CA GLY A 180 8.83 -11.44 42.43
C GLY A 180 8.94 -10.72 41.07
N PRO A 181 9.81 -11.23 40.17
CA PRO A 181 10.28 -10.50 39.00
C PRO A 181 9.24 -10.56 37.87
N GLY A 182 8.53 -9.46 37.66
CA GLY A 182 7.65 -9.25 36.51
C GLY A 182 8.06 -7.98 35.76
N MET A 183 8.54 -8.17 34.53
CA MET A 183 8.84 -7.12 33.56
C MET A 183 7.60 -6.22 33.40
N SER A 184 7.66 -4.99 33.92
CA SER A 184 6.65 -3.97 33.63
C SER A 184 7.29 -2.90 32.76
N THR A 185 6.98 -2.97 31.47
CA THR A 185 7.18 -1.88 30.51
C THR A 185 6.26 -0.74 30.91
N SER A 186 6.75 0.23 31.67
CA SER A 186 6.01 1.46 31.92
C SER A 186 5.93 2.25 30.62
N SER A 187 4.81 2.15 29.92
CA SER A 187 4.39 3.10 28.89
C SER A 187 4.35 4.49 29.50
N LYS A 188 5.27 5.38 29.09
CA LYS A 188 5.13 6.81 29.35
C LYS A 188 4.24 7.40 28.26
N THR A 189 3.02 7.73 28.64
CA THR A 189 2.11 8.60 27.89
C THR A 189 2.76 9.98 27.74
N TYR A 190 2.96 10.42 26.49
CA TYR A 190 3.37 11.78 26.16
C TYR A 190 2.11 12.61 25.91
N THR A 191 1.83 13.60 26.76
CA THR A 191 0.87 14.66 26.46
C THR A 191 1.57 15.83 25.77
N ALA A 192 0.97 16.28 24.67
CA ALA A 192 1.38 17.43 23.88
C ALA A 192 0.93 18.73 24.58
N ASN A 193 1.82 19.27 25.39
CA ASN A 193 1.97 20.67 25.82
C ASN A 193 2.76 20.59 27.13
N GLY A 194 3.99 21.10 27.14
CA GLY A 194 5.00 20.90 28.19
C GLY A 194 4.66 21.47 29.58
N GLY A 195 3.57 21.03 30.20
CA GLY A 195 3.23 21.26 31.60
C GLY A 195 3.21 19.92 32.33
N CYS A 196 4.24 19.64 33.12
CA CYS A 196 4.16 18.59 34.13
C CYS A 196 3.19 19.08 35.21
N LEU A 197 2.22 18.24 35.59
CA LEU A 197 1.38 18.47 36.75
C LEU A 197 2.29 18.44 37.98
N ASP A 198 2.63 19.61 38.49
CA ASP A 198 3.45 19.79 39.68
C ASP A 198 2.67 19.25 40.88
N LYS A 199 2.85 17.95 41.17
CA LYS A 199 2.60 17.43 42.50
C LYS A 199 3.72 18.03 43.35
N THR A 200 3.41 19.19 43.93
CA THR A 200 4.26 19.93 44.84
C THR A 200 4.76 18.97 45.92
N LEU A 201 5.96 18.43 45.73
CA LEU A 201 6.70 17.78 46.79
C LEU A 201 7.05 18.92 47.73
N GLY A 202 6.36 18.98 48.88
CA GLY A 202 6.64 19.96 49.90
C GLY A 202 8.13 19.93 50.25
N LEU A 203 8.88 20.92 49.76
CA LEU A 203 10.24 21.17 50.21
C LEU A 203 10.15 21.69 51.64
N GLY A 204 10.27 20.77 52.59
CA GLY A 204 10.73 21.12 53.93
C GLY A 204 12.13 21.71 53.82
N ASN A 205 12.36 22.82 54.50
CA ASN A 205 13.50 23.71 54.34
C ASN A 205 14.84 23.17 54.90
N ASP A 206 15.01 21.85 55.01
CA ASP A 206 16.16 21.21 55.64
C ASP A 206 17.00 20.39 54.64
N PHE A 207 17.47 21.03 53.56
CA PHE A 207 18.57 20.49 52.77
C PHE A 207 19.90 20.98 53.34
N SER A 208 20.46 20.20 54.26
CA SER A 208 21.86 20.38 54.66
C SER A 208 22.76 19.77 53.58
N PHE A 209 23.50 20.64 52.88
CA PHE A 209 24.59 20.20 52.01
C PHE A 209 25.76 19.73 52.90
N PRO A 210 26.32 18.52 52.70
CA PRO A 210 27.49 18.10 53.47
C PRO A 210 28.68 19.03 53.14
N PRO A 211 29.51 19.39 54.14
CA PRO A 211 30.68 20.23 53.90
C PRO A 211 31.72 19.38 53.16
N GLY A 212 31.90 19.67 51.86
CA GLY A 212 32.79 18.92 50.97
C GLY A 212 32.29 18.76 49.53
N GLY A 213 31.07 19.24 49.20
CA GLY A 213 30.45 18.98 47.90
C GLY A 213 29.93 17.54 47.81
N ALA A 214 29.18 17.20 46.75
CA ALA A 214 28.71 15.83 46.52
C ALA A 214 29.77 15.06 45.71
N PRO A 215 30.61 14.20 46.32
CA PRO A 215 31.67 13.48 45.59
C PRO A 215 31.13 12.39 44.65
N SER A 216 29.84 12.06 44.71
CA SER A 216 29.21 10.96 43.98
C SER A 216 28.41 11.40 42.74
N LEU A 217 28.51 12.67 42.35
CA LEU A 217 27.84 13.15 41.14
C LEU A 217 28.78 13.02 39.95
N HIS A 218 28.44 12.11 39.04
CA HIS A 218 29.14 11.99 37.77
C HIS A 218 28.27 12.53 36.63
N LEU A 219 28.92 13.03 35.59
CA LEU A 219 28.21 13.44 34.38
C LEU A 219 27.82 12.19 33.61
N PRO A 220 26.59 12.12 33.08
CA PRO A 220 26.17 11.01 32.24
C PRO A 220 27.12 10.78 31.08
N VAL A 221 27.59 9.54 30.93
CA VAL A 221 28.51 9.17 29.86
C VAL A 221 27.73 8.53 28.71
N MET A 222 28.10 8.92 27.50
CA MET A 222 27.52 8.37 26.28
C MET A 222 28.30 7.11 25.88
N THR A 223 27.65 5.95 25.97
CA THR A 223 28.35 4.66 25.85
C THR A 223 28.14 3.96 24.50
N SER A 224 27.03 4.19 23.80
CA SER A 224 26.81 3.62 22.46
C SER A 224 25.90 4.47 21.56
N ILE A 225 26.16 4.39 20.24
CA ILE A 225 25.28 4.89 19.18
C ILE A 225 24.65 3.67 18.53
N GLU A 226 23.35 3.49 18.74
CA GLU A 226 22.57 2.47 18.04
C GLU A 226 21.77 3.14 16.92
N THR A 227 21.80 2.59 15.71
CA THR A 227 20.98 3.05 14.59
C THR A 227 19.65 2.32 14.62
N SER A 228 18.56 3.04 14.90
CA SER A 228 17.19 2.50 14.90
C SER A 228 16.37 3.21 13.84
N LEU A 229 15.56 2.46 13.09
CA LEU A 229 14.58 3.03 12.18
C LEU A 229 13.38 3.51 12.98
N VAL A 230 13.04 4.79 12.81
CA VAL A 230 11.91 5.39 13.54
C VAL A 230 10.84 5.79 12.54
N PRO A 231 9.71 5.06 12.47
CA PRO A 231 8.54 5.50 11.76
C PRO A 231 7.85 6.63 12.55
N ARG A 232 7.48 7.69 11.84
CA ARG A 232 6.76 8.84 12.39
C ARG A 232 5.61 9.23 11.48
N CYS A 233 4.40 9.21 12.02
CA CYS A 233 3.26 9.82 11.36
C CYS A 233 3.49 11.35 11.33
N ARG A 234 3.65 11.90 10.12
CA ARG A 234 3.83 13.34 9.91
C ARG A 234 2.49 14.04 9.84
N ARG A 235 1.49 13.42 9.22
CA ARG A 235 0.17 14.01 8.95
C ARG A 235 -0.92 12.95 8.92
N ILE A 236 -2.11 13.40 9.27
CA ILE A 236 -3.36 12.63 9.22
C ILE A 236 -4.35 13.46 8.41
N TYR A 237 -4.85 12.91 7.32
CA TYR A 237 -5.91 13.47 6.49
C TYR A 237 -7.19 12.72 6.84
N ALA A 238 -8.16 13.41 7.41
CA ALA A 238 -9.38 12.82 7.96
C ALA A 238 -10.60 13.69 7.63
N HIS A 239 -11.79 13.14 7.86
CA HIS A 239 -13.09 13.84 7.76
C HIS A 239 -13.42 14.46 6.39
N ALA A 240 -12.88 13.91 5.31
CA ALA A 240 -13.17 14.35 3.94
C ALA A 240 -14.01 13.34 3.12
N HIS A 241 -14.16 12.12 3.63
CA HIS A 241 -14.89 11.04 2.98
C HIS A 241 -16.08 10.61 3.82
N ASP A 242 -17.24 10.57 3.19
CA ASP A 242 -18.46 10.04 3.80
C ASP A 242 -18.56 8.52 3.63
N TYR A 243 -17.99 7.99 2.55
CA TYR A 243 -17.98 6.56 2.21
C TYR A 243 -16.60 5.93 2.44
N HIS A 244 -16.41 4.65 2.10
CA HIS A 244 -15.15 3.95 2.36
C HIS A 244 -14.10 4.36 1.33
N ILE A 245 -12.91 4.74 1.78
CA ILE A 245 -11.80 5.05 0.88
C ILE A 245 -11.33 3.76 0.20
N ASN A 246 -11.56 3.67 -1.11
CA ASN A 246 -11.15 2.54 -1.92
C ASN A 246 -9.77 2.73 -2.56
N SER A 247 -9.35 3.99 -2.78
CA SER A 247 -8.11 4.31 -3.51
C SER A 247 -7.38 5.52 -2.96
N ILE A 248 -6.05 5.47 -3.04
CA ILE A 248 -5.15 6.63 -2.91
C ILE A 248 -4.11 6.57 -4.04
N SER A 249 -3.73 7.71 -4.58
CA SER A 249 -2.73 7.78 -5.65
C SER A 249 -1.92 9.07 -5.57
N ASN A 250 -0.60 8.94 -5.66
CA ASN A 250 0.33 10.07 -5.65
C ASN A 250 0.37 10.73 -7.01
N ASN A 251 0.38 12.06 -7.04
CA ASN A 251 0.58 12.79 -8.26
C ASN A 251 2.08 12.80 -8.66
N SER A 252 2.34 12.94 -9.96
CA SER A 252 3.68 13.05 -10.52
C SER A 252 4.37 14.39 -10.22
N ASP A 253 3.64 15.38 -9.68
CA ASP A 253 4.20 16.65 -9.22
C ASP A 253 5.01 16.54 -7.91
N GLY A 254 4.85 15.43 -7.16
CA GLY A 254 5.52 15.21 -5.88
C GLY A 254 4.97 16.01 -4.70
N GLU A 255 3.89 16.77 -4.89
CA GLU A 255 3.29 17.66 -3.89
C GLU A 255 1.84 17.28 -3.56
N THR A 256 1.10 16.72 -4.52
CA THR A 256 -0.31 16.37 -4.38
C THR A 256 -0.57 14.88 -4.47
N PHE A 257 -1.72 14.47 -3.97
CA PHE A 257 -2.23 13.11 -4.12
C PHE A 257 -3.77 13.15 -4.11
N ILE A 258 -4.41 12.09 -4.60
CA ILE A 258 -5.85 11.92 -4.52
C ILE A 258 -6.22 10.81 -3.54
N SER A 259 -7.43 10.91 -3.02
CA SER A 259 -8.15 9.81 -2.41
C SER A 259 -9.55 9.71 -3.00
N ALA A 260 -10.02 8.48 -3.22
CA ALA A 260 -11.34 8.21 -3.74
C ALA A 260 -12.13 7.32 -2.78
N ASP A 261 -13.41 7.68 -2.59
CA ASP A 261 -14.42 6.80 -2.03
C ASP A 261 -15.43 6.38 -3.11
N ASP A 262 -16.56 5.84 -2.71
CA ASP A 262 -17.57 5.31 -3.62
C ASP A 262 -18.22 6.38 -4.50
N LEU A 263 -18.24 7.66 -4.11
CA LEU A 263 -18.93 8.73 -4.84
C LEU A 263 -18.05 9.96 -5.12
N ARG A 264 -16.89 10.07 -4.48
CA ARG A 264 -16.07 11.29 -4.51
C ARG A 264 -14.59 10.99 -4.70
N ILE A 265 -13.93 11.89 -5.43
CA ILE A 265 -12.47 11.97 -5.49
C ILE A 265 -12.04 13.33 -4.94
N ASN A 266 -11.17 13.29 -3.94
CA ASN A 266 -10.62 14.46 -3.28
C ASN A 266 -9.13 14.60 -3.63
N LEU A 267 -8.71 15.81 -3.98
CA LEU A 267 -7.33 16.22 -4.17
C LEU A 267 -6.78 16.82 -2.86
N TRP A 268 -5.57 16.40 -2.51
CA TRP A 268 -4.88 16.82 -1.29
C TRP A 268 -3.49 17.35 -1.62
N ASN A 269 -2.99 18.22 -0.76
CA ASN A 269 -1.59 18.60 -0.74
C ASN A 269 -0.89 17.85 0.41
N LEU A 270 0.29 17.26 0.14
CA LEU A 270 1.06 16.50 1.13
C LEU A 270 1.46 17.34 2.35
N GLU A 271 1.48 18.66 2.25
CA GLU A 271 1.84 19.56 3.35
C GLU A 271 0.62 20.10 4.13
N ILE A 272 -0.59 20.01 3.58
CA ILE A 272 -1.84 20.55 4.14
C ILE A 272 -2.83 19.42 4.44
N SER A 273 -3.13 19.16 5.72
CA SER A 273 -3.95 18.02 6.14
C SER A 273 -5.37 18.37 6.59
N ASN A 274 -5.69 19.66 6.72
CA ASN A 274 -6.99 20.15 7.20
C ASN A 274 -7.92 20.61 6.08
N GLN A 275 -7.49 20.50 4.82
CA GLN A 275 -8.27 20.91 3.65
C GLN A 275 -8.03 19.92 2.51
N SER A 276 -9.09 19.60 1.79
CA SER A 276 -9.07 18.88 0.52
C SER A 276 -9.95 19.62 -0.47
N PHE A 277 -9.69 19.40 -1.75
CA PHE A 277 -10.53 19.91 -2.83
C PHE A 277 -11.22 18.74 -3.50
N ASN A 278 -12.54 18.72 -3.46
CA ASN A 278 -13.30 17.70 -4.17
C ASN A 278 -13.25 17.98 -5.68
N ILE A 279 -12.66 17.06 -6.43
CA ILE A 279 -12.48 17.20 -7.88
C ILE A 279 -13.51 16.41 -8.66
N VAL A 280 -14.06 15.32 -8.11
CA VAL A 280 -15.14 14.54 -8.73
C VAL A 280 -16.19 14.27 -7.66
N ASP A 281 -17.46 14.55 -7.98
CA ASP A 281 -18.63 14.18 -7.17
C ASP A 281 -19.68 13.54 -8.08
N VAL A 282 -19.84 12.23 -8.00
CA VAL A 282 -20.88 11.48 -8.73
C VAL A 282 -22.13 11.25 -7.89
N LYS A 283 -22.21 11.86 -6.71
CA LYS A 283 -23.37 11.74 -5.82
C LYS A 283 -24.63 12.29 -6.50
N PRO A 284 -25.69 11.47 -6.69
CA PRO A 284 -26.94 11.95 -7.27
C PRO A 284 -27.67 12.87 -6.29
N ALA A 285 -28.57 13.70 -6.82
CA ALA A 285 -29.41 14.59 -5.99
C ALA A 285 -30.34 13.79 -5.05
N ASN A 286 -30.86 12.65 -5.53
CA ASN A 286 -31.56 11.66 -4.73
C ASN A 286 -30.72 10.38 -4.67
N MET A 287 -30.43 9.88 -3.46
CA MET A 287 -29.66 8.64 -3.28
C MET A 287 -30.37 7.40 -3.84
N GLU A 288 -31.68 7.45 -4.05
CA GLU A 288 -32.43 6.37 -4.70
C GLU A 288 -32.08 6.22 -6.19
N ASP A 289 -31.56 7.28 -6.82
CA ASP A 289 -31.15 7.29 -8.23
C ASP A 289 -29.70 6.82 -8.43
N LEU A 290 -29.06 6.30 -7.37
CA LEU A 290 -27.67 5.84 -7.44
C LEU A 290 -27.56 4.60 -8.32
N THR A 291 -26.90 4.75 -9.47
CA THR A 291 -26.74 3.68 -10.47
C THR A 291 -25.29 3.23 -10.66
N GLU A 292 -24.34 4.00 -10.14
CA GLU A 292 -22.91 3.82 -10.40
C GLU A 292 -22.10 4.33 -9.21
N VAL A 293 -21.06 3.59 -8.83
CA VAL A 293 -20.08 3.99 -7.81
C VAL A 293 -18.67 3.92 -8.38
N ILE A 294 -17.77 4.74 -7.83
CA ILE A 294 -16.34 4.74 -8.13
C ILE A 294 -15.70 3.56 -7.40
N THR A 295 -14.91 2.77 -8.11
CA THR A 295 -14.31 1.55 -7.56
C THR A 295 -12.79 1.60 -7.44
N SER A 296 -12.12 2.35 -8.32
CA SER A 296 -10.69 2.61 -8.24
C SER A 296 -10.35 3.93 -8.92
N ALA A 297 -9.31 4.61 -8.45
CA ALA A 297 -8.81 5.86 -9.04
C ALA A 297 -7.29 5.94 -8.97
N GLU A 298 -6.66 6.38 -10.05
CA GLU A 298 -5.20 6.50 -10.13
C GLU A 298 -4.76 7.68 -11.00
N PHE A 299 -3.72 8.40 -10.56
CA PHE A 299 -3.05 9.40 -11.38
C PHE A 299 -2.21 8.79 -12.48
N HIS A 300 -2.08 9.52 -13.58
CA HIS A 300 -1.11 9.18 -14.62
C HIS A 300 0.33 9.28 -14.07
N PRO A 301 1.22 8.30 -14.37
CA PRO A 301 2.55 8.22 -13.75
C PRO A 301 3.50 9.37 -14.10
N SER A 302 3.22 10.12 -15.18
CA SER A 302 4.07 11.22 -15.66
C SER A 302 3.33 12.52 -15.98
N HIS A 303 1.99 12.52 -16.04
CA HIS A 303 1.20 13.69 -16.43
C HIS A 303 0.38 14.14 -15.23
N CYS A 304 0.79 15.24 -14.61
CA CYS A 304 0.23 15.67 -13.33
C CYS A 304 -1.23 16.13 -13.37
N ASN A 305 -1.76 16.34 -14.58
CA ASN A 305 -3.12 16.77 -14.82
C ASN A 305 -4.06 15.63 -15.25
N ILE A 306 -3.55 14.43 -15.51
CA ILE A 306 -4.35 13.32 -16.03
C ILE A 306 -4.65 12.33 -14.90
N LEU A 307 -5.93 12.01 -14.76
CA LEU A 307 -6.46 11.06 -13.79
C LEU A 307 -7.37 10.06 -14.50
N ALA A 308 -7.35 8.79 -14.09
CA ALA A 308 -8.38 7.83 -14.46
C ALA A 308 -9.10 7.32 -13.21
N TYR A 309 -10.40 7.06 -13.35
CA TYR A 309 -11.18 6.34 -12.34
C TYR A 309 -12.13 5.35 -13.01
N SER A 310 -12.34 4.21 -12.36
CA SER A 310 -13.23 3.16 -12.80
C SER A 310 -14.52 3.13 -12.00
N SER A 311 -15.51 2.42 -12.54
CA SER A 311 -16.80 2.29 -11.90
C SER A 311 -17.32 0.86 -11.79
N SER A 312 -18.36 0.71 -10.97
CA SER A 312 -19.11 -0.53 -10.81
C SER A 312 -19.89 -0.97 -12.06
N ARG A 313 -20.03 -0.09 -13.07
CA ARG A 313 -20.68 -0.40 -14.35
C ARG A 313 -19.72 -0.90 -15.43
N GLY A 314 -18.44 -1.09 -15.10
CA GLY A 314 -17.47 -1.59 -16.06
C GLY A 314 -16.89 -0.55 -17.00
N SER A 315 -16.92 0.73 -16.61
CA SER A 315 -16.35 1.83 -17.38
C SER A 315 -15.12 2.42 -16.71
N VAL A 316 -14.17 2.91 -17.50
CA VAL A 316 -13.05 3.73 -17.03
C VAL A 316 -13.16 5.11 -17.66
N ARG A 317 -13.16 6.15 -16.83
CA ARG A 317 -13.20 7.55 -17.26
C ARG A 317 -11.83 8.17 -17.10
N LEU A 318 -11.34 8.79 -18.16
CA LEU A 318 -10.10 9.56 -18.16
C LEU A 318 -10.44 11.05 -18.14
N VAL A 319 -9.79 11.77 -17.24
CA VAL A 319 -10.08 13.17 -16.92
C VAL A 319 -8.79 13.99 -17.05
N ASP A 320 -8.94 15.20 -17.56
CA ASP A 320 -7.89 16.22 -17.56
C ASP A 320 -8.26 17.40 -16.65
N MET A 321 -7.54 17.54 -15.54
CA MET A 321 -7.73 18.58 -14.53
C MET A 321 -7.45 20.00 -15.05
N ARG A 322 -6.86 20.16 -16.24
CA ARG A 322 -6.67 21.47 -16.89
C ARG A 322 -7.93 21.96 -17.60
N GLN A 323 -8.82 21.06 -17.99
CA GLN A 323 -10.03 21.40 -18.75
C GLN A 323 -11.12 21.99 -17.84
N SER A 324 -11.27 21.43 -16.64
CA SER A 324 -12.24 21.86 -15.64
C SER A 324 -11.66 21.67 -14.25
N ALA A 325 -11.88 22.65 -13.37
CA ALA A 325 -11.55 22.51 -11.96
C ALA A 325 -12.36 21.38 -11.30
N LEU A 326 -13.59 21.13 -11.78
CA LEU A 326 -14.55 20.19 -11.18
C LEU A 326 -14.65 18.84 -11.92
N CYS A 327 -13.73 18.53 -12.85
CA CYS A 327 -13.60 17.23 -13.54
C CYS A 327 -14.92 16.52 -13.86
N ASP A 328 -15.94 17.30 -14.18
CA ASP A 328 -17.35 16.94 -14.33
C ASP A 328 -17.62 16.32 -15.70
N SER A 329 -16.74 16.61 -16.65
CA SER A 329 -16.65 15.94 -17.93
C SER A 329 -15.42 15.05 -17.99
N HIS A 330 -15.56 13.88 -18.61
CA HIS A 330 -14.45 13.01 -18.95
C HIS A 330 -13.92 13.35 -20.34
N THR A 331 -12.61 13.33 -20.50
CA THR A 331 -11.96 13.50 -21.81
C THR A 331 -12.15 12.25 -22.67
N LYS A 332 -12.10 11.06 -22.06
CA LYS A 332 -12.35 9.77 -22.74
C LYS A 332 -13.11 8.82 -21.83
N LEU A 333 -13.95 7.98 -22.44
CA LEU A 333 -14.69 6.91 -21.80
C LEU A 333 -14.28 5.58 -22.43
N PHE A 334 -13.68 4.71 -21.62
CA PHE A 334 -13.36 3.34 -22.01
C PHE A 334 -14.46 2.43 -21.48
N GLU A 335 -15.35 2.04 -22.37
CA GLU A 335 -16.44 1.11 -22.11
C GLU A 335 -16.54 0.15 -23.30
N GLU A 336 -16.79 -1.12 -23.02
CA GLU A 336 -17.05 -2.09 -24.09
C GLU A 336 -18.52 -1.96 -24.50
N GLN A 337 -18.77 -1.68 -25.78
CA GLN A 337 -20.13 -1.69 -26.31
C GLN A 337 -20.66 -3.12 -26.35
N GLU A 338 -21.50 -3.46 -25.38
CA GLU A 338 -22.23 -4.72 -25.38
C GLU A 338 -23.38 -4.70 -26.40
N VAL A 339 -23.63 -5.85 -27.04
CA VAL A 339 -24.73 -6.00 -27.98
C VAL A 339 -26.06 -5.79 -27.22
N PRO A 340 -26.98 -4.94 -27.73
CA PRO A 340 -28.29 -4.77 -27.10
C PRO A 340 -29.01 -6.12 -26.91
N GLY A 341 -29.28 -6.49 -25.66
CA GLY A 341 -29.94 -7.75 -25.29
C GLY A 341 -29.06 -8.83 -24.66
N SER A 342 -27.73 -8.65 -24.59
CA SER A 342 -26.84 -9.58 -23.86
C SER A 342 -26.72 -9.26 -22.35
N ARG A 343 -27.22 -8.10 -21.91
CA ARG A 343 -27.17 -7.68 -20.50
C ARG A 343 -28.13 -8.51 -19.64
N SER A 344 -27.55 -9.37 -18.82
CA SER A 344 -28.23 -9.93 -17.64
C SER A 344 -27.82 -9.17 -16.38
N PHE A 345 -28.64 -9.23 -15.32
CA PHE A 345 -28.27 -8.71 -14.00
C PHE A 345 -26.91 -9.24 -13.52
N PHE A 346 -26.63 -10.52 -13.80
CA PHE A 346 -25.35 -11.13 -13.47
C PHE A 346 -24.18 -10.49 -14.24
N THR A 347 -24.39 -10.14 -15.51
CA THR A 347 -23.38 -9.48 -16.35
C THR A 347 -22.99 -8.12 -15.76
N GLU A 348 -23.95 -7.37 -15.22
CA GLU A 348 -23.70 -6.09 -14.56
C GLU A 348 -22.87 -6.26 -13.27
N ILE A 349 -23.14 -7.30 -12.48
CA ILE A 349 -22.34 -7.60 -11.28
C ILE A 349 -20.89 -7.92 -11.64
N ILE A 350 -20.66 -8.79 -12.62
CA ILE A 350 -19.30 -9.21 -12.98
C ILE A 350 -18.55 -8.16 -13.82
N ALA A 351 -19.26 -7.19 -14.42
CA ALA A 351 -18.67 -6.08 -15.16
C ALA A 351 -18.03 -5.04 -14.25
N SER A 352 -18.38 -5.01 -12.96
CA SER A 352 -17.78 -4.11 -11.98
C SER A 352 -16.26 -4.20 -11.99
N ILE A 353 -15.60 -3.08 -12.24
CA ILE A 353 -14.13 -3.02 -12.23
C ILE A 353 -13.67 -2.95 -10.79
N SER A 354 -12.80 -3.87 -10.41
CA SER A 354 -12.21 -3.98 -9.08
C SER A 354 -10.94 -3.15 -8.90
N ASP A 355 -10.13 -3.00 -9.95
CA ASP A 355 -8.94 -2.16 -9.92
C ASP A 355 -8.55 -1.68 -11.33
N ILE A 356 -7.86 -0.55 -11.37
CA ILE A 356 -7.19 -0.03 -12.55
C ILE A 356 -5.73 0.28 -12.25
N LYS A 357 -4.88 0.07 -13.25
CA LYS A 357 -3.46 0.42 -13.20
C LYS A 357 -2.98 1.05 -14.50
N PHE A 358 -2.31 2.20 -14.39
CA PHE A 358 -1.51 2.69 -15.51
C PHE A 358 -0.26 1.81 -15.71
N ALA A 359 0.06 1.54 -16.97
CA ALA A 359 1.37 1.01 -17.32
C ALA A 359 2.47 2.02 -16.97
N LYS A 360 3.70 1.55 -16.74
CA LYS A 360 4.82 2.42 -16.33
C LYS A 360 5.16 3.51 -17.35
N ASP A 361 4.89 3.25 -18.63
CA ASP A 361 5.06 4.20 -19.73
C ASP A 361 3.90 5.22 -19.82
N GLY A 362 2.83 5.01 -19.07
CA GLY A 362 1.63 5.82 -19.05
C GLY A 362 0.74 5.63 -20.29
N ARG A 363 1.12 4.83 -21.29
CA ARG A 363 0.34 4.72 -22.53
C ARG A 363 -0.91 3.86 -22.37
N TYR A 364 -0.81 2.85 -21.53
CA TYR A 364 -1.88 1.85 -21.36
C TYR A 364 -2.49 1.90 -19.98
N ILE A 365 -3.77 1.52 -19.90
CA ILE A 365 -4.50 1.28 -18.66
C ILE A 365 -4.88 -0.19 -18.64
N LEU A 366 -4.60 -0.89 -17.55
CA LEU A 366 -5.09 -2.24 -17.30
C LEU A 366 -6.27 -2.14 -16.33
N SER A 367 -7.43 -2.67 -16.71
CA SER A 367 -8.59 -2.79 -15.81
C SER A 367 -8.88 -4.24 -15.50
N ARG A 368 -9.30 -4.51 -14.25
CA ARG A 368 -9.69 -5.85 -13.79
C ARG A 368 -11.17 -5.88 -13.43
N ASP A 369 -11.96 -6.68 -14.15
CA ASP A 369 -13.29 -7.09 -13.71
C ASP A 369 -13.25 -8.50 -13.11
N TYR A 370 -14.38 -9.10 -12.72
CA TYR A 370 -14.35 -10.42 -12.11
C TYR A 370 -13.73 -11.48 -13.04
N MET A 371 -14.12 -11.51 -14.31
CA MET A 371 -13.76 -12.58 -15.25
C MET A 371 -12.50 -12.29 -16.07
N THR A 372 -12.18 -11.02 -16.31
CA THR A 372 -11.22 -10.59 -17.32
C THR A 372 -10.27 -9.50 -16.83
N LEU A 373 -9.09 -9.47 -17.46
CA LEU A 373 -8.19 -8.32 -17.48
C LEU A 373 -8.24 -7.69 -18.87
N LYS A 374 -8.48 -6.38 -18.95
CA LYS A 374 -8.56 -5.64 -20.22
C LYS A 374 -7.46 -4.59 -20.28
N LEU A 375 -6.67 -4.62 -21.35
CA LEU A 375 -5.62 -3.64 -21.64
C LEU A 375 -6.16 -2.60 -22.61
N TRP A 376 -6.16 -1.34 -22.23
CA TRP A 376 -6.66 -0.20 -23.00
C TRP A 376 -5.49 0.69 -23.42
N ASP A 377 -5.48 1.18 -24.66
CA ASP A 377 -4.56 2.25 -25.08
C ASP A 377 -5.27 3.58 -24.86
N ILE A 378 -4.63 4.52 -24.15
CA ILE A 378 -5.23 5.84 -23.88
C ILE A 378 -5.61 6.57 -25.16
N ASN A 379 -4.96 6.28 -26.28
CA ASN A 379 -5.24 6.90 -27.57
C ASN A 379 -6.40 6.25 -28.33
N MET A 380 -6.89 5.08 -27.89
CA MET A 380 -7.93 4.29 -28.54
C MET A 380 -9.05 3.94 -27.54
N ASP A 381 -10.16 4.65 -27.61
CA ASP A 381 -11.34 4.48 -26.75
C ASP A 381 -12.41 3.57 -27.35
N SER A 382 -12.21 3.07 -28.58
CA SER A 382 -13.17 2.18 -29.25
C SER A 382 -13.31 0.79 -28.62
N GLY A 383 -12.36 0.37 -27.79
CA GLY A 383 -12.33 -0.95 -27.18
C GLY A 383 -10.95 -1.32 -26.61
N PRO A 384 -10.85 -2.43 -25.87
CA PRO A 384 -9.58 -2.88 -25.33
C PRO A 384 -8.67 -3.40 -26.45
N VAL A 385 -7.37 -3.12 -26.32
CA VAL A 385 -6.31 -3.65 -27.20
C VAL A 385 -6.19 -5.17 -27.03
N SER A 386 -6.39 -5.66 -25.80
CA SER A 386 -6.33 -7.08 -25.49
C SER A 386 -7.17 -7.39 -24.26
N THR A 387 -7.80 -8.56 -24.28
CA THR A 387 -8.61 -9.08 -23.17
C THR A 387 -8.09 -10.46 -22.78
N PHE A 388 -7.75 -10.62 -21.50
CA PHE A 388 -7.23 -11.86 -20.94
C PHE A 388 -8.30 -12.48 -20.03
N GLN A 389 -8.65 -13.74 -20.30
CA GLN A 389 -9.62 -14.48 -19.49
C GLN A 389 -8.93 -15.07 -18.26
N VAL A 390 -9.42 -14.76 -17.06
CA VAL A 390 -8.78 -15.21 -15.81
C VAL A 390 -9.53 -16.38 -15.17
N HIS A 391 -10.85 -16.33 -15.14
CA HIS A 391 -11.67 -17.38 -14.50
C HIS A 391 -12.56 -18.12 -15.49
N GLU A 392 -12.02 -18.47 -16.66
CA GLU A 392 -12.76 -19.16 -17.73
C GLU A 392 -13.46 -20.43 -17.25
N TYR A 393 -12.80 -21.17 -16.35
CA TYR A 393 -13.31 -22.41 -15.75
C TYR A 393 -14.57 -22.22 -14.89
N LEU A 394 -14.93 -20.98 -14.52
CA LEU A 394 -16.16 -20.68 -13.80
C LEU A 394 -17.36 -20.47 -14.72
N ARG A 395 -17.18 -20.17 -16.01
CA ARG A 395 -18.30 -19.91 -16.95
C ARG A 395 -19.35 -21.03 -16.97
N PRO A 396 -18.99 -22.34 -17.01
CA PRO A 396 -19.99 -23.41 -17.03
C PRO A 396 -20.79 -23.53 -15.71
N LYS A 397 -20.28 -22.98 -14.60
CA LYS A 397 -20.91 -23.04 -13.27
C LYS A 397 -21.82 -21.83 -12.98
N GLN A 398 -21.73 -20.77 -13.79
CA GLN A 398 -22.56 -19.57 -13.66
C GLN A 398 -24.08 -19.82 -13.70
N PRO A 399 -24.64 -20.79 -14.46
CA PRO A 399 -26.07 -21.07 -14.35
C PRO A 399 -26.49 -21.81 -13.06
N ILE A 400 -25.54 -22.38 -12.30
CA ILE A 400 -25.83 -23.22 -11.11
C ILE A 400 -25.54 -22.49 -9.79
N SER A 401 -24.62 -21.51 -9.78
CA SER A 401 -24.34 -20.68 -8.60
C SER A 401 -25.45 -19.66 -8.29
N CYS A 402 -26.42 -19.48 -9.17
CA CYS A 402 -27.57 -18.58 -8.97
C CYS A 402 -28.52 -18.98 -7.82
N VAL A 403 -28.31 -20.14 -7.18
CA VAL A 403 -29.15 -20.61 -6.06
C VAL A 403 -28.56 -20.27 -4.68
N TRP A 404 -27.30 -19.80 -4.59
CA TRP A 404 -26.60 -19.64 -3.31
C TRP A 404 -26.25 -18.19 -2.91
N LEU A 405 -26.77 -17.18 -3.62
CA LEU A 405 -26.65 -15.76 -3.26
C LEU A 405 -28.00 -15.17 -2.79
N TYR A 406 -28.71 -15.93 -1.95
CA TYR A 406 -29.86 -15.45 -1.17
C TYR A 406 -29.65 -15.70 0.32
#